data_AF-A0A6J6MG09-F1
#
_entry.id   AF-A0A6J6MG09-F1
#
_cell.length_a   1.000
_cell.length_b   1.000
_cell.length_c   1.000
_cell.angle_alpha   90.00
_cell.angle_beta   90.00
_cell.angle_gamma   90.00
#
_symmetry.space_group_name_H-M   'P 1'
#
loop_
_entity.id
_entity.type
_entity.pdbx_description
1 polymer ?
#
loop_
_entity_poly.entity_id
_entity_poly.type
_entity_poly.pdbx_seq_one_letter_code
_entity_poly.pdbx_strand_id
1 'polypeptide(L)'
;MHGHRGLYSDGWKAVTKHTPGVSFDDDDWELYHIEEDRSECKNLAAEMPGKLAELISLWWIEADEHGVLPLDDRGIELFGARFRDRSPHPTSRNYVYRPPMAPLPAQAAAPIGGRSWDLDAYLTRLEGENGVLYASGTENSGVSIFIQNDRAVFDYNCFGDHFAVESSVKLGSGEYVVGVRFRRISRNGIATLVINGEECGTVEIPFVMGVMSSIGPSVGYDHGSPVSDRYSNTFPFEGTLERVEIQVQMGRDHAGLAESESLAAFARQ
;
A
#
# COMPACT_ATOMS: atom_id res chain seq x y z
N MET A 1 12.26 9.44 10.77
CA MET A 1 11.39 9.70 11.92
C MET A 1 11.18 8.34 12.58
N HIS A 2 11.93 8.08 13.66
CA HIS A 2 12.09 6.77 14.32
C HIS A 2 12.27 7.01 15.83
N GLY A 3 11.53 7.96 16.39
CA GLY A 3 11.69 8.33 17.80
C GLY A 3 12.94 9.13 18.17
N HIS A 4 13.80 9.55 17.23
CA HIS A 4 14.93 10.45 17.55
C HIS A 4 14.42 11.76 18.15
N ARG A 5 15.09 12.26 19.20
CA ARG A 5 14.71 13.47 19.92
C ARG A 5 15.85 14.48 19.88
N GLY A 6 15.49 15.75 19.90
CA GLY A 6 16.47 16.81 20.01
C GLY A 6 15.83 18.14 20.33
N LEU A 7 16.59 18.98 21.04
CA LEU A 7 16.23 20.34 21.39
C LEU A 7 17.40 21.26 21.07
N TYR A 8 17.09 22.43 20.52
CA TYR A 8 18.01 23.55 20.50
C TYR A 8 17.47 24.66 21.41
N SER A 9 18.33 25.22 22.26
CA SER A 9 18.03 26.39 23.09
C SER A 9 19.30 27.22 23.29
N ASP A 10 19.23 28.50 22.91
CA ASP A 10 20.27 29.51 23.18
C ASP A 10 21.70 29.04 22.84
N GLY A 11 21.91 28.56 21.63
CA GLY A 11 23.22 28.09 21.15
C GLY A 11 23.55 26.64 21.53
N TRP A 12 22.81 26.02 22.44
CA TRP A 12 23.01 24.64 22.86
C TRP A 12 22.06 23.70 22.14
N LYS A 13 22.54 22.49 21.86
CA LYS A 13 21.74 21.41 21.28
C LYS A 13 21.93 20.14 22.09
N ALA A 14 20.83 19.52 22.51
CA ALA A 14 20.80 18.16 23.01
C ALA A 14 20.13 17.27 21.96
N VAL A 15 20.70 16.11 21.66
CA VAL A 15 20.16 15.19 20.65
C VAL A 15 20.39 13.75 21.06
N THR A 16 19.49 12.87 20.65
CA THR A 16 19.66 11.42 20.78
C THR A 16 19.25 10.68 19.52
N LYS A 17 19.95 9.56 19.27
CA LYS A 17 19.64 8.61 18.22
C LYS A 17 18.94 7.38 18.82
N HIS A 18 17.62 7.48 18.91
CA HIS A 18 16.78 6.36 19.32
C HIS A 18 16.94 5.11 18.43
N THR A 19 16.91 3.93 19.06
CA THR A 19 16.82 2.64 18.37
C THR A 19 15.38 2.11 18.51
N PRO A 20 14.61 1.99 17.41
CA PRO A 20 13.22 1.53 17.49
C PRO A 20 13.05 0.19 18.20
N GLY A 21 12.03 0.10 19.06
CA GLY A 21 11.70 -1.06 19.88
C GLY A 21 12.41 -1.11 21.23
N VAL A 22 13.31 -0.16 21.51
CA VAL A 22 13.98 0.00 22.81
C VAL A 22 13.23 1.05 23.64
N SER A 23 13.40 1.06 24.97
CA SER A 23 12.83 2.14 25.78
C SER A 23 13.48 3.47 25.41
N PHE A 24 12.67 4.54 25.33
CA PHE A 24 13.20 5.90 25.20
C PHE A 24 14.03 6.34 26.40
N ASP A 25 13.91 5.66 27.54
CA ASP A 25 14.74 5.95 28.72
C ASP A 25 16.17 5.42 28.58
N ASP A 26 16.41 4.48 27.66
CA ASP A 26 17.72 3.86 27.42
C ASP A 26 18.56 4.62 26.37
N ASP A 27 18.03 5.71 25.83
CA ASP A 27 18.66 6.50 24.79
C ASP A 27 19.84 7.32 25.34
N ASP A 28 20.99 7.21 24.66
CA ASP A 28 22.14 8.05 24.93
C ASP A 28 21.92 9.46 24.37
N TRP A 29 22.09 10.47 25.23
CA TRP A 29 22.01 11.88 24.84
C TRP A 29 23.40 12.48 24.63
N GLU A 30 23.52 13.25 23.56
CA GLU A 30 24.70 14.03 23.22
C GLU A 30 24.40 15.52 23.41
N LEU A 31 25.44 16.28 23.76
CA LEU A 31 25.35 17.72 23.97
C LEU A 31 26.36 18.45 23.08
N TYR A 32 25.90 19.47 22.39
CA TYR A 32 26.71 20.31 21.50
C TYR A 32 26.47 21.79 21.75
N HIS A 33 27.53 22.59 21.64
CA HIS A 33 27.44 24.05 21.65
C HIS A 33 27.61 24.56 20.21
N ILE A 34 26.49 24.73 19.52
CA ILE A 34 26.43 24.96 18.08
C ILE A 34 27.06 26.29 17.67
N GLU A 35 27.06 27.28 18.55
CA GLU A 35 27.69 28.58 18.28
C GLU A 35 29.21 28.48 18.16
N GLU A 36 29.82 27.54 18.90
CA GLU A 36 31.27 27.30 18.89
C GLU A 36 31.66 26.14 17.96
N ASP A 37 30.82 25.11 17.87
CA ASP A 37 31.02 23.93 17.02
C ASP A 37 29.76 23.64 16.19
N ARG A 38 29.64 24.35 15.06
CA ARG A 38 28.55 24.13 14.09
C ARG A 38 28.57 22.74 13.46
N SER A 39 29.69 22.03 13.54
CA SER A 39 29.85 20.69 12.97
C SER A 39 29.44 19.58 13.92
N GLU A 40 29.08 19.88 15.18
CA GLU A 40 28.65 18.90 16.17
C GLU A 40 29.67 17.75 16.32
N CYS A 41 30.96 18.07 16.24
CA CYS A 41 32.05 17.11 16.28
C CYS A 41 32.56 16.87 17.71
N LYS A 42 32.32 17.80 18.64
CA LYS A 42 32.68 17.68 20.05
C LYS A 42 31.45 17.47 20.92
N ASN A 43 31.17 16.21 21.27
CA ASN A 43 30.14 15.88 22.25
C ASN A 43 30.59 16.26 23.67
N LEU A 44 29.89 17.20 24.29
CA LEU A 44 30.15 17.76 25.62
C LEU A 44 29.34 17.09 26.73
N ALA A 45 28.58 16.02 26.45
CA ALA A 45 27.68 15.38 27.42
C ALA A 45 28.39 14.96 28.71
N ALA A 46 29.58 14.36 28.60
CA ALA A 46 30.38 13.95 29.74
C ALA A 46 31.07 15.12 30.47
N GLU A 47 31.40 16.19 29.73
CA GLU A 47 32.06 17.39 30.27
C GLU A 47 31.05 18.30 31.00
N MET A 48 29.78 18.33 30.55
CA MET A 48 28.75 19.25 31.04
C MET A 48 27.39 18.54 31.30
N PRO A 49 27.35 17.54 32.20
CA PRO A 49 26.12 16.75 32.45
C PRO A 49 24.96 17.59 32.98
N GLY A 50 25.23 18.66 33.74
CA GLY A 50 24.19 19.57 34.23
C GLY A 50 23.47 20.32 33.10
N LYS A 51 24.22 20.80 32.10
CA LYS A 51 23.64 21.49 30.94
C LYS A 51 22.84 20.51 30.06
N LEU A 52 23.33 19.28 29.91
CA LEU A 52 22.58 18.24 29.22
C LEU A 52 21.24 17.93 29.93
N ALA A 53 21.25 17.76 31.26
CA ALA A 53 20.04 17.51 32.02
C ALA A 53 19.03 18.66 31.95
N GLU A 54 19.50 19.92 31.92
CA GLU A 54 18.68 21.11 31.68
C GLU A 54 17.96 21.02 30.33
N LEU A 55 18.69 20.74 29.24
CA LEU A 55 18.09 20.63 27.90
C LEU A 55 17.15 19.43 27.76
N ILE A 56 17.47 18.28 28.37
CA ILE A 56 16.56 17.12 28.37
C ILE A 56 15.26 17.46 29.09
N SER A 57 15.35 18.15 30.24
CA SER A 57 14.16 18.56 31.01
C SER A 57 13.31 19.55 30.20
N LEU A 58 13.95 20.52 29.55
CA LEU A 58 13.27 21.46 28.67
C LEU A 58 12.61 20.74 27.49
N TRP A 59 13.27 19.74 26.89
CA TRP A 59 12.70 18.96 25.81
C TRP A 59 11.38 18.29 26.22
N TRP A 60 11.29 17.73 27.43
CA TRP A 60 10.06 17.11 27.91
C TRP A 60 8.93 18.13 28.14
N ILE A 61 9.25 19.33 28.62
CA ILE A 61 8.28 20.42 28.78
C ILE A 61 7.70 20.82 27.42
N GLU A 62 8.58 21.07 26.44
CA GLU A 62 8.19 21.43 25.08
C GLU A 62 7.41 20.30 24.39
N ALA A 63 7.78 19.03 24.64
CA ALA A 63 7.10 17.87 24.08
C ALA A 63 5.65 17.74 24.57
N ASP A 64 5.39 18.03 25.85
CA ASP A 64 4.04 18.04 26.41
C ASP A 64 3.23 19.23 25.88
N GLU A 65 3.82 20.43 25.89
CA GLU A 65 3.14 21.65 25.41
C GLU A 65 2.74 21.57 23.93
N HIS A 66 3.56 20.93 23.10
CA HIS A 66 3.35 20.84 21.66
C HIS A 66 2.75 19.52 21.17
N GLY A 67 2.27 18.65 22.07
CA GLY A 67 1.55 17.43 21.69
C GLY A 67 2.41 16.39 20.98
N VAL A 68 3.71 16.34 21.30
CA VAL A 68 4.64 15.31 20.81
C VAL A 68 4.35 13.96 21.46
N LEU A 69 3.69 13.96 22.63
CA LEU A 69 3.38 12.76 23.40
C LEU A 69 2.03 12.13 22.98
N PRO A 70 1.90 10.79 23.05
CA PRO A 70 2.93 9.82 23.43
C PRO A 70 3.98 9.64 22.33
N LEU A 71 5.22 9.32 22.73
CA LEU A 71 6.27 8.98 21.78
C LEU A 71 5.93 7.67 21.07
N ASP A 72 6.09 7.67 19.75
CA ASP A 72 5.80 6.55 18.87
C ASP A 72 6.94 6.44 17.85
N ASP A 73 7.75 5.40 18.01
CA ASP A 73 8.91 5.10 17.18
C ASP A 73 8.56 4.22 15.96
N ARG A 74 7.30 3.81 15.84
CA ARG A 74 6.81 3.03 14.70
C ARG A 74 7.02 3.82 13.40
N GLY A 75 7.51 3.13 12.38
CA GLY A 75 7.74 3.70 11.07
C GLY A 75 6.62 3.32 10.11
N ILE A 76 6.90 2.35 9.26
CA ILE A 76 5.98 1.89 8.21
C ILE A 76 4.68 1.30 8.81
N GLU A 77 4.71 0.83 10.05
CA GLU A 77 3.56 0.25 10.75
C GLU A 77 2.43 1.26 10.98
N LEU A 78 2.75 2.56 11.05
CA LEU A 78 1.75 3.62 11.18
C LEU A 78 0.88 3.74 9.93
N PHE A 79 1.42 3.37 8.77
CA PHE A 79 0.70 3.42 7.49
C PHE A 79 -0.13 2.15 7.24
N GLY A 80 -0.06 1.16 8.13
CA GLY A 80 -0.84 -0.06 8.04
C GLY A 80 -2.32 0.17 8.34
N ALA A 81 -3.21 -0.39 7.50
CA ALA A 81 -4.64 -0.39 7.75
C ALA A 81 -4.99 -1.02 9.11
N ARG A 82 -5.75 -0.29 9.93
CA ARG A 82 -6.24 -0.75 11.23
C ARG A 82 -7.69 -1.21 11.10
N PHE A 83 -7.89 -2.53 11.08
CA PHE A 83 -9.22 -3.11 10.92
C PHE A 83 -10.06 -2.97 12.18
N ARG A 84 -11.14 -2.21 12.11
CA ARG A 84 -12.06 -1.92 13.23
C ARG A 84 -13.46 -1.67 12.71
N ASP A 85 -14.46 -2.05 13.50
CA ASP A 85 -15.86 -1.77 13.17
C ASP A 85 -16.08 -0.25 13.06
N ARG A 86 -16.92 0.14 12.10
CA ARG A 86 -17.27 1.55 11.82
C ARG A 86 -16.07 2.43 11.43
N SER A 87 -14.98 1.84 10.93
CA SER A 87 -13.89 2.55 10.27
C SER A 87 -13.90 2.29 8.76
N PRO A 88 -13.14 3.07 7.96
CA PRO A 88 -12.94 2.78 6.53
C PRO A 88 -12.37 1.38 6.26
N HIS A 89 -11.73 0.76 7.27
CA HIS A 89 -11.25 -0.61 7.19
C HIS A 89 -12.09 -1.52 8.10
N PRO A 90 -13.26 -2.01 7.64
CA PRO A 90 -14.11 -2.87 8.45
C PRO A 90 -13.42 -4.20 8.77
N THR A 91 -13.81 -4.82 9.89
CA THR A 91 -13.32 -6.14 10.31
C THR A 91 -13.64 -7.25 9.29
N SER A 92 -14.71 -7.09 8.50
CA SER A 92 -15.06 -7.96 7.37
C SER A 92 -14.03 -7.93 6.23
N ARG A 93 -13.24 -6.85 6.13
CA ARG A 93 -12.30 -6.58 5.04
C ARG A 93 -12.92 -6.60 3.64
N ASN A 94 -14.23 -6.42 3.58
CA ASN A 94 -14.97 -6.26 2.34
C ASN A 94 -15.15 -4.77 2.04
N TYR A 95 -14.81 -4.36 0.83
CA TYR A 95 -14.90 -2.99 0.34
C TYR A 95 -15.79 -2.99 -0.90
N VAL A 96 -16.82 -2.16 -0.91
CA VAL A 96 -17.73 -2.03 -2.06
C VAL A 96 -17.73 -0.60 -2.56
N TYR A 97 -17.19 -0.39 -3.76
CA TYR A 97 -17.17 0.89 -4.45
C TYR A 97 -18.29 0.96 -5.47
N ARG A 98 -19.03 2.07 -5.50
CA ARG A 98 -20.16 2.29 -6.41
C ARG A 98 -19.91 3.57 -7.20
N PRO A 99 -19.41 3.49 -8.45
CA PRO A 99 -19.18 4.66 -9.28
C PRO A 99 -20.52 5.27 -9.77
N PRO A 100 -20.52 6.53 -10.25
CA PRO A 100 -19.36 7.41 -10.38
C PRO A 100 -18.86 7.91 -9.02
N MET A 101 -17.54 7.98 -8.85
CA MET A 101 -16.92 8.46 -7.62
C MET A 101 -15.59 9.18 -7.87
N ALA A 102 -15.24 10.09 -6.97
CA ALA A 102 -13.92 10.71 -6.94
C ALA A 102 -12.84 9.69 -6.52
N PRO A 103 -11.57 9.92 -6.86
CA PRO A 103 -10.47 9.08 -6.40
C PRO A 103 -10.40 9.07 -4.88
N LEU A 104 -10.02 7.93 -4.31
CA LEU A 104 -9.91 7.79 -2.86
C LEU A 104 -8.51 8.15 -2.38
N PRO A 105 -8.37 8.74 -1.17
CA PRO A 105 -7.10 8.74 -0.47
C PRO A 105 -6.62 7.31 -0.22
N ALA A 106 -5.32 7.05 -0.38
CA ALA A 106 -4.74 5.71 -0.21
C ALA A 106 -5.07 5.08 1.15
N GLN A 107 -5.13 5.88 2.21
CA GLN A 107 -5.43 5.43 3.58
C GLN A 107 -6.91 5.08 3.81
N ALA A 108 -7.83 5.47 2.94
CA ALA A 108 -9.26 5.15 3.08
C ALA A 108 -9.68 3.96 2.20
N ALA A 109 -8.82 3.54 1.28
CA ALA A 109 -9.10 2.51 0.30
C ALA A 109 -8.79 1.09 0.79
N ALA A 110 -9.20 0.10 0.01
CA ALA A 110 -8.89 -1.30 0.25
C ALA A 110 -7.35 -1.49 0.32
N PRO A 111 -6.80 -2.00 1.43
CA PRO A 111 -5.37 -2.13 1.62
C PRO A 111 -4.85 -3.39 0.92
N ILE A 112 -4.77 -3.35 -0.42
CA ILE A 112 -4.35 -4.50 -1.26
C ILE A 112 -2.83 -4.77 -1.24
N GLY A 113 -2.04 -3.78 -0.82
CA GLY A 113 -0.57 -3.87 -0.73
C GLY A 113 -0.09 -5.02 0.16
N GLY A 114 0.77 -5.89 -0.38
CA GLY A 114 1.39 -7.00 0.33
C GLY A 114 0.42 -8.09 0.80
N ARG A 115 -0.78 -8.19 0.21
CA ARG A 115 -1.85 -9.12 0.63
C ARG A 115 -2.39 -9.93 -0.53
N SER A 116 -3.02 -11.06 -0.19
CA SER A 116 -3.95 -11.74 -1.06
C SER A 116 -5.31 -11.05 -1.00
N TRP A 117 -5.97 -10.95 -2.15
CA TRP A 117 -7.27 -10.29 -2.28
C TRP A 117 -8.02 -10.82 -3.49
N ASP A 118 -9.33 -10.64 -3.46
CA ASP A 118 -10.23 -10.92 -4.57
C ASP A 118 -10.91 -9.62 -4.95
N LEU A 119 -10.99 -9.34 -6.24
CA LEU A 119 -11.72 -8.21 -6.79
C LEU A 119 -12.76 -8.74 -7.77
N ASP A 120 -13.99 -8.23 -7.70
CA ASP A 120 -15.06 -8.48 -8.66
C ASP A 120 -15.71 -7.16 -9.09
N ALA A 121 -15.68 -6.87 -10.39
CA ALA A 121 -16.32 -5.72 -11.02
C ALA A 121 -17.58 -6.16 -11.76
N TYR A 122 -18.73 -5.61 -11.38
CA TYR A 122 -20.04 -5.89 -11.97
C TYR A 122 -20.34 -4.83 -13.01
N LEU A 123 -20.46 -5.24 -14.27
CA LEU A 123 -20.59 -4.30 -15.38
C LEU A 123 -21.59 -4.78 -16.44
N THR A 124 -22.14 -3.80 -17.15
CA THR A 124 -22.84 -3.98 -18.42
C THR A 124 -22.10 -3.22 -19.50
N ARG A 125 -21.88 -3.84 -20.66
CA ARG A 125 -21.18 -3.20 -21.78
C ARG A 125 -21.69 -3.66 -23.14
N LEU A 126 -21.33 -2.92 -24.17
CA LEU A 126 -21.41 -3.29 -25.58
C LEU A 126 -20.03 -3.74 -26.10
N GLU A 127 -20.03 -4.53 -27.19
CA GLU A 127 -18.81 -4.83 -27.94
C GLU A 127 -18.12 -3.53 -28.38
N GLY A 128 -16.80 -3.48 -28.23
CA GLY A 128 -15.98 -2.29 -28.48
C GLY A 128 -15.87 -1.30 -27.33
N GLU A 129 -16.69 -1.39 -26.27
CA GLU A 129 -16.60 -0.49 -25.11
C GLU A 129 -15.43 -0.86 -24.19
N ASN A 130 -14.51 0.07 -23.99
CA ASN A 130 -13.27 -0.11 -23.26
C ASN A 130 -13.23 0.73 -21.99
N GLY A 131 -12.14 0.60 -21.23
CA GLY A 131 -11.79 1.50 -20.14
C GLY A 131 -11.54 0.79 -18.82
N VAL A 132 -11.12 1.57 -17.82
CA VAL A 132 -10.61 1.08 -16.54
C VAL A 132 -11.76 0.76 -15.59
N LEU A 133 -11.70 -0.42 -14.98
CA LEU A 133 -12.63 -0.85 -13.94
C LEU A 133 -12.12 -0.41 -12.56
N TYR A 134 -10.83 -0.63 -12.29
CA TYR A 134 -10.16 -0.27 -11.05
C TYR A 134 -8.68 0.00 -11.31
N ALA A 135 -8.16 1.12 -10.83
CA ALA A 135 -6.73 1.41 -10.84
C ALA A 135 -6.29 1.90 -9.46
N SER A 136 -5.14 1.46 -8.99
CA SER A 136 -4.51 1.90 -7.74
C SER A 136 -3.03 2.06 -7.97
N GLY A 137 -2.56 3.30 -8.13
CA GLY A 137 -1.15 3.56 -8.40
C GLY A 137 -0.89 4.81 -9.20
N THR A 138 0.30 4.84 -9.81
CA THR A 138 0.67 5.77 -10.88
C THR A 138 1.54 5.03 -11.91
N GLU A 139 2.08 5.73 -12.93
CA GLU A 139 3.05 5.16 -13.89
C GLU A 139 4.31 4.56 -13.23
N ASN A 140 4.58 4.91 -11.97
CA ASN A 140 5.73 4.39 -11.23
C ASN A 140 5.45 3.02 -10.61
N SER A 141 4.24 2.78 -10.12
CA SER A 141 3.89 1.52 -9.48
C SER A 141 2.39 1.43 -9.23
N GLY A 142 1.84 0.22 -9.31
CA GLY A 142 0.44 -0.01 -8.98
C GLY A 142 -0.17 -1.23 -9.64
N VAL A 143 -1.49 -1.25 -9.66
CA VAL A 143 -2.29 -2.23 -10.40
C VAL A 143 -3.42 -1.55 -11.16
N SER A 144 -3.69 -2.00 -12.37
CA SER A 144 -4.84 -1.60 -13.16
C SER A 144 -5.58 -2.81 -13.71
N ILE A 145 -6.90 -2.73 -13.69
CA ILE A 145 -7.83 -3.71 -14.24
C ILE A 145 -8.75 -2.97 -15.18
N PHE A 146 -8.77 -3.36 -16.44
CA PHE A 146 -9.45 -2.62 -17.49
C PHE A 146 -9.93 -3.54 -18.60
N ILE A 147 -10.83 -3.03 -19.44
CA ILE A 147 -11.24 -3.68 -20.68
C ILE A 147 -10.56 -2.96 -21.84
N GLN A 148 -9.93 -3.72 -22.72
CA GLN A 148 -9.33 -3.21 -23.95
C GLN A 148 -9.45 -4.26 -25.06
N ASN A 149 -9.88 -3.86 -26.25
CA ASN A 149 -10.05 -4.74 -27.40
C ASN A 149 -10.95 -5.95 -27.10
N ASP A 150 -12.04 -5.71 -26.36
CA ASP A 150 -12.98 -6.73 -25.88
C ASP A 150 -12.35 -7.80 -24.98
N ARG A 151 -11.22 -7.51 -24.32
CA ARG A 151 -10.60 -8.42 -23.35
C ARG A 151 -10.47 -7.73 -22.00
N ALA A 152 -10.65 -8.50 -20.93
CA ALA A 152 -10.28 -8.06 -19.61
C ALA A 152 -8.76 -8.13 -19.50
N VAL A 153 -8.15 -7.10 -18.94
CA VAL A 153 -6.71 -6.98 -18.77
C VAL A 153 -6.44 -6.69 -17.31
N PHE A 154 -5.51 -7.44 -16.74
CA PHE A 154 -4.87 -7.12 -15.47
C PHE A 154 -3.44 -6.71 -15.79
N ASP A 155 -3.00 -5.59 -15.24
CA ASP A 155 -1.63 -5.11 -15.34
C ASP A 155 -1.11 -4.73 -13.96
N TYR A 156 -0.02 -5.35 -13.55
CA TYR A 156 0.68 -5.06 -12.31
C TYR A 156 2.02 -4.38 -12.64
N ASN A 157 2.09 -3.08 -12.37
CA ASN A 157 3.27 -2.27 -12.58
C ASN A 157 4.14 -2.28 -11.32
N CYS A 158 5.29 -2.94 -11.39
CA CYS A 158 6.29 -2.98 -10.34
C CYS A 158 7.48 -2.10 -10.71
N PHE A 159 7.44 -0.81 -10.39
CA PHE A 159 8.55 0.12 -10.63
C PHE A 159 8.92 0.29 -12.10
N GLY A 160 7.92 0.25 -12.99
CA GLY A 160 8.07 0.30 -14.45
C GLY A 160 8.15 -1.07 -15.12
N ASP A 161 8.33 -2.15 -14.35
CA ASP A 161 8.23 -3.51 -14.88
C ASP A 161 6.76 -3.98 -14.86
N HIS A 162 6.18 -4.16 -16.04
CA HIS A 162 4.78 -4.55 -16.20
C HIS A 162 4.60 -6.07 -16.27
N PHE A 163 3.72 -6.59 -15.42
CA PHE A 163 3.31 -7.99 -15.39
C PHE A 163 1.81 -8.06 -15.71
N ALA A 164 1.51 -8.20 -17.00
CA ALA A 164 0.16 -8.12 -17.51
C ALA A 164 -0.35 -9.46 -18.06
N VAL A 165 -1.67 -9.67 -17.98
CA VAL A 165 -2.37 -10.78 -18.63
C VAL A 165 -3.69 -10.30 -19.21
N GLU A 166 -4.05 -10.84 -20.37
CA GLU A 166 -5.34 -10.65 -21.02
C GLU A 166 -6.19 -11.90 -20.87
N SER A 167 -7.51 -11.72 -20.80
CA SER A 167 -8.46 -12.84 -20.84
C SER A 167 -8.33 -13.61 -22.16
N SER A 168 -8.33 -14.95 -22.07
CA SER A 168 -8.33 -15.87 -23.22
C SER A 168 -9.63 -15.75 -24.02
N VAL A 169 -10.72 -15.39 -23.36
CA VAL A 169 -12.03 -15.11 -23.97
C VAL A 169 -12.22 -13.62 -24.24
N LYS A 170 -13.03 -13.31 -25.26
CA LYS A 170 -13.50 -11.94 -25.52
C LYS A 170 -14.82 -11.70 -24.79
N LEU A 171 -15.03 -10.49 -24.31
CA LEU A 171 -16.31 -10.00 -23.80
C LEU A 171 -17.10 -9.38 -24.96
N GLY A 172 -18.30 -9.88 -25.22
CA GLY A 172 -19.23 -9.25 -26.16
C GLY A 172 -20.09 -8.20 -25.46
N SER A 173 -21.23 -7.90 -26.07
CA SER A 173 -22.29 -7.13 -25.41
C SER A 173 -22.99 -7.98 -24.35
N GLY A 174 -23.15 -7.46 -23.13
CA GLY A 174 -23.85 -8.17 -22.06
C GLY A 174 -23.45 -7.71 -20.65
N GLU A 175 -23.98 -8.45 -19.68
CA GLU A 175 -23.65 -8.32 -18.26
C GLU A 175 -22.53 -9.28 -17.89
N TYR A 176 -21.54 -8.79 -17.14
CA TYR A 176 -20.38 -9.56 -16.74
C TYR A 176 -19.96 -9.26 -15.31
N VAL A 177 -19.36 -10.26 -14.68
CA VAL A 177 -18.50 -10.10 -13.49
C VAL A 177 -17.07 -10.33 -13.94
N VAL A 178 -16.28 -9.26 -14.02
CA VAL A 178 -14.85 -9.31 -14.33
C VAL A 178 -14.08 -9.24 -13.03
N GLY A 179 -13.31 -10.27 -12.73
CA GLY A 179 -12.63 -10.42 -11.45
C GLY A 179 -11.14 -10.72 -11.57
N VAL A 180 -10.45 -10.50 -10.46
CA VAL A 180 -9.05 -10.90 -10.26
C VAL A 180 -8.95 -11.64 -8.94
N ARG A 181 -8.21 -12.74 -8.93
CA ARG A 181 -7.80 -13.46 -7.72
C ARG A 181 -6.30 -13.28 -7.58
N PHE A 182 -5.89 -12.47 -6.60
CA PHE A 182 -4.48 -12.22 -6.33
C PHE A 182 -4.05 -13.06 -5.13
N ARG A 183 -3.06 -13.93 -5.32
CA ARG A 183 -2.53 -14.80 -4.27
C ARG A 183 -1.06 -14.48 -4.06
N ARG A 184 -0.74 -13.93 -2.89
CA ARG A 184 0.64 -13.74 -2.45
C ARG A 184 1.22 -15.08 -1.96
N ILE A 185 2.44 -15.37 -2.40
CA ILE A 185 3.23 -16.54 -2.03
C ILE A 185 4.60 -16.03 -1.58
N SER A 186 4.79 -15.84 -0.28
CA SER A 186 6.01 -15.24 0.29
C SER A 186 6.29 -13.84 -0.29
N ARG A 187 7.31 -13.67 -1.13
CA ARG A 187 7.64 -12.42 -1.82
C ARG A 187 7.04 -12.31 -3.23
N ASN A 188 6.59 -13.43 -3.78
CA ASN A 188 5.99 -13.53 -5.11
C ASN A 188 4.46 -13.48 -5.00
N GLY A 189 3.78 -13.42 -6.13
CA GLY A 189 2.35 -13.55 -6.22
C GLY A 189 1.91 -14.16 -7.55
N ILE A 190 0.65 -14.53 -7.63
CA ILE A 190 -0.02 -14.97 -8.85
C ILE A 190 -1.31 -14.17 -8.95
N ALA A 191 -1.57 -13.60 -10.12
CA ALA A 191 -2.83 -12.94 -10.42
C ALA A 191 -3.57 -13.75 -11.49
N THR A 192 -4.80 -14.13 -11.18
CA THR A 192 -5.68 -14.88 -12.08
C THR A 192 -6.87 -14.03 -12.46
N LEU A 193 -7.07 -13.79 -13.76
CA LEU A 193 -8.28 -13.19 -14.30
C LEU A 193 -9.42 -14.20 -14.28
N VAL A 194 -10.59 -13.73 -13.88
CA VAL A 194 -11.83 -14.51 -13.79
C VAL A 194 -12.94 -13.75 -14.48
N ILE A 195 -13.74 -14.41 -15.32
CA ILE A 195 -14.95 -13.84 -15.92
C ILE A 195 -16.13 -14.75 -15.56
N ASN A 196 -17.16 -14.19 -14.93
CA ASN A 196 -18.35 -14.93 -14.47
C ASN A 196 -18.02 -16.17 -13.61
N GLY A 197 -16.92 -16.12 -12.86
CA GLY A 197 -16.44 -17.22 -12.03
C GLY A 197 -15.50 -18.20 -12.71
N GLU A 198 -15.28 -18.09 -14.03
CA GLU A 198 -14.36 -18.97 -14.77
C GLU A 198 -12.99 -18.31 -14.98
N GLU A 199 -11.91 -19.05 -14.69
CA GLU A 199 -10.54 -18.57 -14.91
C GLU A 199 -10.24 -18.43 -16.40
N CYS A 200 -9.67 -17.29 -16.79
CA CYS A 200 -9.40 -16.99 -18.19
C CYS A 200 -8.01 -16.41 -18.46
N GLY A 201 -7.10 -16.43 -17.50
CA GLY A 201 -5.72 -15.99 -17.70
C GLY A 201 -4.98 -15.85 -16.38
N THR A 202 -3.68 -16.10 -16.39
CA THR A 202 -2.84 -16.03 -15.18
C THR A 202 -1.49 -15.39 -15.50
N VAL A 203 -0.95 -14.62 -14.56
CA VAL A 203 0.42 -14.09 -14.60
C VAL A 203 1.12 -14.24 -13.25
N GLU A 204 2.41 -14.58 -13.29
CA GLU A 204 3.27 -14.60 -12.11
C GLU A 204 3.85 -13.21 -11.83
N ILE A 205 3.84 -12.84 -10.55
CA ILE A 205 4.35 -11.57 -10.04
C ILE A 205 5.60 -11.87 -9.19
N PRO A 206 6.81 -11.51 -9.64
CA PRO A 206 8.05 -11.85 -8.94
C PRO A 206 8.24 -11.03 -7.65
N PHE A 207 7.50 -9.94 -7.49
CA PHE A 207 7.58 -9.10 -6.31
C PHE A 207 6.25 -8.45 -5.95
N VAL A 208 5.66 -8.87 -4.82
CA VAL A 208 4.44 -8.27 -4.28
C VAL A 208 4.82 -7.07 -3.42
N MET A 209 4.45 -5.88 -3.90
CA MET A 209 4.73 -4.61 -3.27
C MET A 209 3.89 -4.46 -2.00
N GLY A 210 4.55 -4.13 -0.89
CA GLY A 210 3.87 -3.86 0.39
C GLY A 210 3.03 -2.58 0.37
N VAL A 211 3.47 -1.58 -0.39
CA VAL A 211 2.78 -0.32 -0.64
C VAL A 211 2.65 -0.17 -2.15
N MET A 212 1.41 -0.02 -2.65
CA MET A 212 1.17 0.12 -4.10
C MET A 212 1.57 1.51 -4.60
N SER A 213 1.13 2.54 -3.88
CA SER A 213 1.45 3.95 -4.14
C SER A 213 0.99 4.81 -2.96
N SER A 214 1.49 6.05 -2.89
CA SER A 214 0.94 7.10 -2.03
C SER A 214 -0.38 7.68 -2.59
N ILE A 215 -0.67 7.41 -3.87
CA ILE A 215 -1.93 7.76 -4.52
C ILE A 215 -2.89 6.59 -4.36
N GLY A 216 -4.12 6.89 -3.90
CA GLY A 216 -5.15 5.87 -3.75
C GLY A 216 -5.87 5.56 -5.05
N PRO A 217 -6.84 4.65 -5.03
CA PRO A 217 -7.46 4.15 -6.24
C PRO A 217 -8.50 5.07 -6.86
N SER A 218 -8.71 4.89 -8.15
CA SER A 218 -9.87 5.34 -8.91
C SER A 218 -10.68 4.13 -9.42
N VAL A 219 -11.99 4.32 -9.58
CA VAL A 219 -12.94 3.28 -9.99
C VAL A 219 -13.70 3.79 -11.21
N GLY A 220 -13.67 3.02 -12.30
CA GLY A 220 -14.23 3.42 -13.59
C GLY A 220 -13.32 4.27 -14.48
N TYR A 221 -12.11 4.60 -14.03
CA TYR A 221 -11.07 5.37 -14.75
C TYR A 221 -9.74 5.27 -13.99
N ASP A 222 -8.64 5.71 -14.59
CA ASP A 222 -7.30 5.81 -13.98
C ASP A 222 -6.91 7.28 -13.78
N HIS A 223 -7.00 7.76 -12.54
CA HIS A 223 -6.84 9.19 -12.25
C HIS A 223 -5.36 9.62 -12.18
N GLY A 224 -5.04 10.72 -12.87
CA GLY A 224 -3.71 11.32 -12.79
C GLY A 224 -2.75 10.69 -13.79
N SER A 225 -1.70 10.06 -13.30
CA SER A 225 -0.69 9.37 -14.13
C SER A 225 -1.06 7.88 -14.25
N PRO A 226 -1.35 7.38 -15.46
CA PRO A 226 -1.83 6.00 -15.66
C PRO A 226 -0.87 4.94 -15.13
N VAL A 227 -1.42 3.91 -14.51
CA VAL A 227 -0.65 2.76 -14.03
C VAL A 227 -0.11 1.91 -15.17
N SER A 228 -0.92 1.71 -16.22
CA SER A 228 -0.59 0.87 -17.38
C SER A 228 -0.10 1.71 -18.56
N ASP A 229 0.86 1.19 -19.31
CA ASP A 229 1.36 1.77 -20.55
C ASP A 229 0.46 1.49 -21.78
N ARG A 230 -0.57 0.65 -21.60
CA ARG A 230 -1.46 0.20 -22.68
C ARG A 230 -2.52 1.20 -23.09
N TYR A 231 -2.75 2.22 -22.28
CA TYR A 231 -3.69 3.29 -22.57
C TYR A 231 -3.09 4.63 -22.18
N SER A 232 -3.73 5.71 -22.64
CA SER A 232 -3.34 7.08 -22.33
C SER A 232 -4.47 7.83 -21.67
N ASN A 233 -4.14 8.90 -20.95
CA ASN A 233 -5.09 9.69 -20.17
C ASN A 233 -5.84 8.81 -19.15
N THR A 234 -7.04 9.23 -18.75
CA THR A 234 -7.79 8.55 -17.69
C THR A 234 -8.50 7.27 -18.11
N PHE A 235 -8.54 6.96 -19.42
CA PHE A 235 -9.16 5.78 -20.02
C PHE A 235 -10.49 5.34 -19.33
N PRO A 236 -11.50 6.24 -19.31
CA PRO A 236 -12.74 6.00 -18.58
C PRO A 236 -13.50 4.82 -19.16
N PHE A 237 -14.14 4.04 -18.29
CA PHE A 237 -15.00 2.94 -18.71
C PHE A 237 -16.22 3.46 -19.47
N GLU A 238 -16.40 2.98 -20.69
CA GLU A 238 -17.44 3.44 -21.63
C GLU A 238 -18.80 2.78 -21.38
N GLY A 239 -18.81 1.61 -20.74
CA GLY A 239 -20.03 0.91 -20.32
C GLY A 239 -20.57 1.38 -18.96
N THR A 240 -21.47 0.60 -18.40
CA THR A 240 -22.00 0.82 -17.03
C THR A 240 -21.26 -0.06 -16.03
N LEU A 241 -20.51 0.54 -15.11
CA LEU A 241 -19.91 -0.15 -13.97
C LEU A 241 -20.82 0.03 -12.75
N GLU A 242 -21.48 -1.03 -12.29
CA GLU A 242 -22.40 -0.95 -11.15
C GLU A 242 -21.66 -0.83 -9.82
N ARG A 243 -20.67 -1.71 -9.63
CA ARG A 243 -19.83 -1.73 -8.43
C ARG A 243 -18.55 -2.52 -8.64
N VAL A 244 -17.56 -2.23 -7.81
CA VAL A 244 -16.35 -3.04 -7.61
C VAL A 244 -16.32 -3.48 -6.16
N GLU A 245 -16.26 -4.80 -5.95
CA GLU A 245 -16.11 -5.42 -4.65
C GLU A 245 -14.68 -5.91 -4.48
N ILE A 246 -14.06 -5.62 -3.34
CA ILE A 246 -12.74 -6.13 -2.98
C ILE A 246 -12.82 -6.81 -1.63
N GLN A 247 -12.49 -8.09 -1.60
CA GLN A 247 -12.31 -8.86 -0.38
C GLN A 247 -10.82 -9.03 -0.11
N VAL A 248 -10.31 -8.37 0.94
CA VAL A 248 -8.94 -8.59 1.40
C VAL A 248 -8.90 -9.81 2.32
N GLN A 249 -8.04 -10.78 2.01
CA GLN A 249 -8.00 -12.07 2.72
C GLN A 249 -7.44 -11.94 4.14
N MET A 250 -7.86 -12.83 5.04
CA MET A 250 -7.35 -12.94 6.41
C MET A 250 -6.09 -13.83 6.44
N GLY A 251 -5.04 -13.39 7.14
CA GLY A 251 -3.82 -14.19 7.36
C GLY A 251 -2.66 -13.92 6.39
N ARG A 252 -1.44 -14.25 6.82
CA ARG A 252 -0.26 -14.38 5.96
C ARG A 252 -0.33 -15.78 5.34
N ASP A 253 -0.30 -15.85 4.01
CA ASP A 253 0.13 -17.01 3.21
C ASP A 253 -0.52 -18.38 3.51
N HIS A 254 -1.86 -18.49 3.56
CA HIS A 254 -2.55 -19.78 3.69
C HIS A 254 -2.89 -20.50 2.36
N ALA A 255 -2.44 -19.99 1.20
CA ALA A 255 -2.67 -20.66 -0.08
C ALA A 255 -1.53 -21.61 -0.51
N GLY A 256 -0.32 -21.47 0.07
CA GLY A 256 0.87 -22.21 -0.40
C GLY A 256 0.99 -23.66 0.09
N LEU A 257 0.25 -24.10 1.11
CA LEU A 257 0.40 -25.44 1.68
C LEU A 257 -0.49 -26.48 0.99
N ALA A 258 -1.78 -26.18 0.78
CA ALA A 258 -2.72 -27.13 0.19
C ALA A 258 -2.46 -27.42 -1.30
N GLU A 259 -2.00 -26.42 -2.06
CA GLU A 259 -1.72 -26.56 -3.49
C GLU A 259 -0.35 -27.22 -3.74
N SER A 260 0.66 -26.94 -2.90
CA SER A 260 1.97 -27.59 -2.98
C SER A 260 1.92 -29.08 -2.60
N GLU A 261 1.06 -29.46 -1.64
CA GLU A 261 0.83 -30.87 -1.31
C GLU A 261 0.10 -31.61 -2.43
N SER A 262 -0.82 -30.94 -3.12
CA SER A 262 -1.55 -31.49 -4.27
C SER A 262 -0.61 -31.70 -5.47
N LEU A 263 0.21 -30.70 -5.81
CA LEU A 263 1.20 -30.79 -6.89
C LEU A 263 2.32 -31.80 -6.58
N ALA A 264 2.76 -31.90 -5.32
CA ALA A 264 3.76 -32.88 -4.90
C ALA A 264 3.22 -34.31 -4.83
N ALA A 265 1.91 -34.51 -4.66
CA ALA A 265 1.27 -35.82 -4.71
C ALA A 265 1.09 -36.34 -6.15
N PHE A 266 0.78 -35.45 -7.10
CA PHE A 266 0.71 -35.79 -8.52
C PHE A 266 2.07 -36.11 -9.15
N ALA A 267 3.16 -35.52 -8.65
CA ALA A 267 4.52 -35.81 -9.10
C ALA A 267 5.12 -37.11 -8.54
N ARG A 268 4.41 -37.83 -7.66
CA ARG A 268 4.83 -39.09 -7.04
C ARG A 268 4.02 -40.32 -7.48
N GLN A 269 3.14 -40.17 -8.48
CA GLN A 269 2.52 -41.29 -9.20
C GLN A 269 3.16 -41.44 -10.58
#